data_AF-A0A543Q383-F1
#
_entry.id   AF-A0A543Q383-F1
#
_cell.length_a   1.000
_cell.length_b   1.000
_cell.length_c   1.000
_cell.angle_alpha   90.00
_cell.angle_beta   90.00
_cell.angle_gamma   90.00
#
_symmetry.space_group_name_H-M   'P 1'
#
loop_
_entity.id
_entity.type
_entity.pdbx_description
1 polymer ?
#
loop_
_entity_poly.entity_id
_entity_poly.type
_entity_poly.pdbx_seq_one_letter_code
_entity_poly.pdbx_strand_id
1 'polypeptide(L)'
;MELDHKAREAIEDIINRREGINSIQAQLKEDMKAIAEYLAVKPAQVARLINLVERERAKGDVLETERGVIDAAESMVPVTASAQEPAPI
;
A
#
# COMPACT_ATOMS: atom_id res chain seq x y z
N MET A 1 -10.97 19.50 -42.96
CA MET A 1 -11.31 18.36 -42.09
C MET A 1 -11.10 18.83 -40.66
N GLU A 2 -12.15 19.42 -40.07
CA GLU A 2 -12.18 19.69 -38.64
C GLU A 2 -12.31 18.33 -37.94
N LEU A 3 -11.18 17.72 -37.56
CA LEU A 3 -11.21 16.88 -36.38
C LEU A 3 -11.66 17.80 -35.26
N ASP A 4 -12.97 17.75 -35.01
CA ASP A 4 -13.80 18.55 -34.13
C ASP A 4 -12.96 19.06 -32.94
N HIS A 5 -12.82 20.37 -32.79
CA HIS A 5 -12.01 21.00 -31.75
C HIS A 5 -12.27 20.38 -30.36
N LYS A 6 -13.52 19.99 -30.12
CA LYS A 6 -13.98 19.27 -28.93
C LYS A 6 -13.35 17.89 -28.76
N ALA A 7 -13.17 17.15 -29.85
CA ALA A 7 -12.50 15.85 -29.82
C ALA A 7 -11.00 16.00 -29.49
N ARG A 8 -10.35 17.08 -29.97
CA ARG A 8 -8.97 17.41 -29.59
C ARG A 8 -8.86 17.74 -28.10
N GLU A 9 -9.70 18.64 -27.59
CA GLU A 9 -9.74 19.00 -26.17
C GLU A 9 -9.99 17.78 -25.28
N ALA A 10 -10.96 16.93 -25.64
CA ALA A 10 -11.25 15.71 -24.89
C ALA A 10 -10.07 14.73 -24.85
N ILE A 11 -9.29 14.62 -25.93
CA ILE A 11 -8.08 13.79 -25.97
C ILE A 11 -6.99 14.39 -25.07
N GLU A 12 -6.76 15.70 -25.14
CA GLU A 12 -5.79 16.40 -24.30
C GLU A 12 -6.14 16.26 -22.80
N ASP A 13 -7.42 16.37 -22.44
CA ASP A 13 -7.91 16.12 -21.08
C ASP A 13 -7.67 14.69 -20.59
N ILE A 14 -7.81 13.70 -21.47
CA ILE A 14 -7.50 12.31 -21.14
C ILE A 14 -6.00 12.13 -20.91
N ILE A 15 -5.15 12.74 -21.74
CA ILE A 15 -3.69 12.69 -21.59
C ILE A 15 -3.28 13.29 -20.24
N ASN A 16 -3.75 14.50 -19.93
CA ASN A 16 -3.44 15.19 -18.68
C ASN A 16 -3.88 14.38 -17.45
N ARG A 17 -5.08 13.78 -17.49
CA ARG A 17 -5.55 12.90 -16.40
C ARG A 17 -4.70 11.65 -16.26
N ARG A 18 -4.26 11.05 -17.37
CA ARG A 18 -3.38 9.87 -17.33
C ARG A 18 -2.01 10.21 -16.73
N GLU A 19 -1.45 11.37 -17.05
CA GLU A 19 -0.22 11.83 -16.42
C GLU A 19 -0.38 12.01 -14.90
N GLY A 20 -1.47 12.63 -14.46
CA GLY A 20 -1.80 12.75 -13.04
C GLY A 20 -1.92 11.38 -12.34
N ILE A 21 -2.63 10.42 -12.95
CA ILE A 21 -2.75 9.05 -12.43
C ILE A 21 -1.38 8.38 -12.34
N ASN A 22 -0.54 8.51 -13.37
CA ASN A 22 0.80 7.91 -13.37
C ASN A 22 1.68 8.50 -12.26
N SER A 23 1.60 9.81 -12.01
CA SER A 23 2.31 10.47 -10.92
C SER A 23 1.86 9.92 -9.55
N ILE A 24 0.55 9.79 -9.32
CA ILE A 24 0.01 9.22 -8.09
C ILE A 24 0.43 7.76 -7.93
N GLN A 25 0.37 6.96 -9.00
CA GLN A 25 0.82 5.56 -8.96
C GLN A 25 2.32 5.43 -8.64
N ALA A 26 3.15 6.36 -9.10
CA ALA A 26 4.57 6.38 -8.76
C ALA A 26 4.76 6.68 -7.26
N GLN A 27 4.05 7.68 -6.74
CA GLN A 27 4.11 8.02 -5.31
C GLN A 27 3.65 6.84 -4.44
N LEU A 28 2.52 6.22 -4.77
CA LEU A 28 2.00 5.05 -4.04
C LEU A 28 3.00 3.88 -4.00
N LYS A 29 3.78 3.68 -5.07
CA LYS A 29 4.83 2.64 -5.07
C LYS A 29 5.96 2.96 -4.11
N GLU A 30 6.37 4.23 -4.01
CA GLU A 30 7.39 4.64 -3.04
C GLU A 30 6.86 4.56 -1.61
N ASP A 31 5.62 4.97 -1.36
CA ASP A 31 4.98 4.84 -0.05
C ASP A 31 4.89 3.36 0.39
N MET A 32 4.53 2.47 -0.54
CA MET A 32 4.52 1.02 -0.28
C MET A 32 5.90 0.47 0.07
N LYS A 33 6.97 0.95 -0.58
CA LYS A 33 8.34 0.56 -0.24
C LYS A 33 8.72 1.07 1.14
N ALA A 34 8.45 2.34 1.44
CA ALA A 34 8.75 2.94 2.74
C ALA A 34 8.07 2.19 3.88
N ILE A 35 6.80 1.81 3.72
CA ILE A 35 6.08 0.98 4.70
C ILE A 35 6.70 -0.42 4.80
N ALA A 36 7.05 -1.04 3.68
CA ALA A 36 7.66 -2.37 3.67
C ALA A 36 9.02 -2.37 4.39
N GLU A 37 9.84 -1.34 4.17
CA GLU A 37 11.12 -1.13 4.85
C GLU A 37 10.91 -0.91 6.35
N TYR A 38 10.00 -0.02 6.73
CA TYR A 38 9.67 0.25 8.14
C TYR A 38 9.22 -1.01 8.89
N LEU A 39 8.39 -1.84 8.25
CA LEU A 39 7.89 -3.08 8.83
C LEU A 39 8.83 -4.28 8.63
N ALA A 40 9.98 -4.10 7.98
CA ALA A 40 10.92 -5.17 7.61
C ALA A 40 10.26 -6.35 6.84
N VAL A 41 9.30 -6.05 5.96
CA VAL A 41 8.59 -7.03 5.13
C VAL A 41 8.81 -6.76 3.63
N LYS A 42 8.36 -7.68 2.78
CA LYS A 42 8.36 -7.45 1.33
C LYS A 42 7.19 -6.54 0.93
N PRO A 43 7.32 -5.65 -0.06
CA PRO A 43 6.21 -4.83 -0.56
C PRO A 43 4.95 -5.62 -0.96
N ALA A 44 5.15 -6.85 -1.44
CA ALA A 44 4.04 -7.76 -1.76
C ALA A 44 3.21 -8.18 -0.53
N GLN A 45 3.78 -8.17 0.67
CA GLN A 45 3.06 -8.43 1.92
C GLN A 45 2.23 -7.20 2.33
N VAL A 46 2.78 -6.00 2.18
CA VAL A 46 2.04 -4.73 2.37
C VAL A 46 0.84 -4.66 1.43
N ALA A 47 1.02 -5.00 0.14
CA ALA A 47 -0.06 -5.04 -0.83
C ALA A 47 -1.20 -6.01 -0.41
N ARG A 48 -0.86 -7.18 0.15
CA ARG A 48 -1.85 -8.13 0.65
C ARG A 48 -2.62 -7.57 1.85
N LEU A 49 -1.93 -6.92 2.80
CA LEU A 49 -2.55 -6.29 3.96
C LEU A 49 -3.56 -5.22 3.54
N ILE A 50 -3.18 -4.33 2.62
CA ILE A 50 -4.07 -3.31 2.07
C ILE A 50 -5.33 -3.95 1.46
N ASN A 51 -5.16 -4.97 0.61
CA ASN A 51 -6.30 -5.66 -0.01
C ASN A 51 -7.23 -6.33 1.02
N LEU A 52 -6.69 -6.85 2.14
CA LEU A 52 -7.49 -7.44 3.21
C LEU A 52 -8.33 -6.36 3.90
N VAL A 53 -7.70 -5.25 4.29
CA VAL A 53 -8.37 -4.10 4.92
C VAL A 53 -9.45 -3.52 4.00
N GLU A 54 -9.18 -3.34 2.71
CA GLU A 54 -10.17 -2.86 1.75
C GLU A 54 -11.39 -3.80 1.65
N ARG A 55 -11.16 -5.12 1.64
CA ARG A 55 -12.24 -6.11 1.61
C ARG A 55 -13.06 -6.12 2.89
N GLU A 56 -12.45 -5.89 4.05
CA GLU A 56 -13.16 -5.79 5.33
C GLU A 56 -13.97 -4.49 5.41
N ARG A 57 -13.38 -3.36 4.99
CA ARG A 57 -14.10 -2.08 4.88
C ARG A 57 -15.32 -2.15 3.97
N ALA A 58 -15.19 -2.83 2.83
CA ALA A 58 -16.29 -3.04 1.91
C ALA A 58 -17.46 -3.86 2.50
N LYS A 59 -17.21 -4.65 3.56
CA LYS A 59 -18.23 -5.43 4.27
C LYS A 59 -18.90 -4.65 5.42
N GLY A 60 -18.42 -3.45 5.75
CA GLY A 60 -19.01 -2.56 6.75
C GLY A 60 -18.56 -2.79 8.20
N ASP A 61 -17.50 -3.58 8.42
CA ASP A 61 -17.09 -4.03 9.75
C ASP A 61 -15.74 -3.39 10.15
N VAL A 62 -15.78 -2.13 10.62
CA VAL A 62 -14.60 -1.25 10.55
C VAL A 62 -13.89 -0.98 11.89
N LEU A 63 -14.36 -1.43 13.07
CA LEU A 63 -13.75 -0.93 14.33
C LEU A 63 -13.29 -1.95 15.41
N GLU A 64 -13.74 -3.20 15.44
CA GLU A 64 -13.19 -4.18 16.39
C GLU A 64 -12.15 -5.13 15.75
N THR A 65 -12.35 -5.48 14.49
CA THR A 65 -11.49 -6.46 13.79
C THR A 65 -10.16 -5.86 13.32
N GLU A 66 -10.11 -4.55 13.02
CA GLU A 66 -8.86 -3.87 12.61
C GLU A 66 -7.77 -3.96 13.70
N ARG A 67 -8.14 -3.97 15.00
CA ARG A 67 -7.18 -4.13 16.11
C ARG A 67 -6.70 -5.57 16.25
N GLY A 68 -7.58 -6.55 16.07
CA GLY A 68 -7.23 -7.97 16.10
C GLY A 68 -6.32 -8.42 14.96
N VAL A 69 -6.44 -7.80 13.77
CA VAL A 69 -5.55 -8.08 12.63
C VAL A 69 -4.17 -7.45 12.82
N ILE A 70 -4.09 -6.26 13.43
CA ILE A 70 -2.81 -5.63 13.81
C ILE A 70 -2.11 -6.44 14.91
N ASP A 71 -2.84 -6.88 15.94
CA ASP A 71 -2.32 -7.72 17.02
C ASP A 71 -1.90 -9.11 16.50
N ALA A 72 -2.64 -9.69 15.53
CA ALA A 72 -2.23 -10.94 14.87
C ALA A 72 -1.00 -10.75 13.96
N ALA A 73 -0.81 -9.56 13.38
CA ALA A 73 0.39 -9.23 12.63
C ALA A 73 1.63 -9.13 13.53
N GLU A 74 1.48 -8.66 14.78
CA GLU A 74 2.52 -8.71 15.82
C GLU A 74 2.95 -10.16 16.10
N SER A 75 2.02 -11.12 16.03
CA SER A 75 2.30 -12.57 16.11
C SER A 75 2.94 -13.17 14.86
N MET A 76 2.85 -12.52 13.69
CA MET A 76 3.41 -13.01 12.42
C MET A 76 4.79 -12.41 12.11
N VAL A 77 5.23 -11.41 12.87
CA VAL A 77 6.64 -11.01 12.91
C VAL A 77 7.39 -12.08 13.71
N PRO A 78 8.28 -12.87 13.08
CA PRO A 78 9.10 -13.79 13.85
C PRO A 78 9.92 -12.95 14.84
N VAL A 79 9.91 -13.35 16.12
CA VAL A 79 10.88 -12.91 17.12
C VAL A 79 12.26 -13.37 16.66
N THR A 80 12.85 -12.70 15.66
CA THR A 80 14.28 -12.80 15.42
C THR A 80 14.97 -11.92 16.44
N ALA A 81 15.13 -12.52 17.61
CA ALA A 81 16.34 -12.40 18.43
C ALA A 81 16.67 -11.01 18.99
N SER A 82 15.79 -10.48 19.83
CA SER A 82 16.30 -9.92 21.09
C SER A 82 16.60 -11.06 22.04
N ALA A 83 17.89 -11.37 22.21
CA ALA A 83 18.54 -12.12 23.30
C ALA A 83 19.59 -13.10 22.77
N GLN A 84 20.74 -12.57 22.32
CA GLN A 84 22.00 -13.22 22.63
C GLN A 84 22.85 -12.20 23.40
N GLU A 85 22.62 -12.14 24.71
CA GLU A 85 23.58 -11.57 25.64
C GLU A 85 24.93 -12.29 25.46
N PRO A 86 26.07 -11.57 25.50
CA PRO A 86 27.37 -12.20 25.51
C PRO A 86 27.61 -12.78 26.90
N ALA A 87 27.67 -14.10 27.02
CA ALA A 87 28.14 -14.72 28.26
C ALA A 87 29.68 -14.61 28.32
N PRO A 88 30.25 -14.06 29.41
CA PRO A 88 31.68 -13.90 29.61
C PRO A 88 32.32 -15.17 30.18
N ILE A 89 33.66 -15.11 30.24
CA ILE A 89 34.70 -16.04 30.76
C ILE A 89 35.00 -17.31 29.95
#